data_AF-A0A8H4AA59-F1
#
_entry.id   AF-A0A8H4AA59-F1
#
_cell.length_a   1.000
_cell.length_b   1.000
_cell.length_c   1.000
_cell.angle_alpha   90.00
_cell.angle_beta   90.00
_cell.angle_gamma   90.00
#
_symmetry.space_group_name_H-M   'P 1'
#
loop_
_entity.id
_entity.type
_entity.pdbx_description
1 polymer ?
#
loop_
_entity_poly.entity_id
_entity_poly.type
_entity_poly.pdbx_seq_one_letter_code
_entity_poly.pdbx_strand_id
1 'polypeptide(L)'
;MDDYRRYRQRQDNNSAAREDLFAGATNQYGGGYGQQGGYQYPPPGGQYPPPGGQYPPTYGGYGQQQETEEDVEEIKTQIRATKLDSLASTQRSLQMINDAEVSAQSTLNKLGEQTQRINYTERQMDLAEAHADRAAEQAAKLKKVNGSMFGFDISNPFTKKKREAAELARVQAMQEQQRASREHMRSGNYESQKRINEAIKQSEKHSYGSKPSSGSSGRSKFQFEADEEDNQIEGQLDNNLDMLSHGLNRLNHMAKAAGDEVRKQNDALDRINDKTVGLDNRIAGTTHALKKI
;
A
#
# COMPACT_ATOMS: atom_id res chain seq x y z
N MET A 1 -9.63 37.53 27.23
CA MET A 1 -8.21 37.52 26.77
C MET A 1 -7.53 36.23 27.27
N ASP A 2 -8.28 35.12 27.34
CA ASP A 2 -7.91 33.95 28.15
C ASP A 2 -7.70 32.68 27.32
N ASP A 3 -8.13 32.67 26.06
CA ASP A 3 -8.06 31.49 25.19
C ASP A 3 -6.65 31.27 24.59
N TYR A 4 -5.80 32.29 24.57
CA TYR A 4 -4.43 32.18 24.04
C TYR A 4 -3.45 31.49 25.02
N ARG A 5 -3.75 31.41 26.32
CA ARG A 5 -2.89 30.72 27.29
C ARG A 5 -3.02 29.20 27.22
N ARG A 6 -4.19 28.66 26.88
CA ARG A 6 -4.42 27.21 26.78
C ARG A 6 -3.75 26.55 25.57
N TYR A 7 -3.53 27.30 24.50
CA TYR A 7 -2.84 26.77 23.31
C TYR A 7 -1.33 26.60 23.51
N ARG A 8 -0.70 27.50 24.28
CA ARG A 8 0.75 27.44 24.55
C ARG A 8 1.11 26.25 25.45
N GLN A 9 0.33 26.01 26.51
CA GLN A 9 0.52 24.89 27.43
C GLN A 9 0.34 23.50 26.78
N ARG A 10 -0.46 23.38 25.71
CA ARG A 10 -0.59 22.12 24.96
C ARG A 10 0.58 21.83 24.03
N GLN A 11 1.31 22.85 23.60
CA GLN A 11 2.45 22.69 22.69
C GLN A 11 3.69 22.24 23.45
N ASP A 12 3.89 22.76 24.66
CA ASP A 12 5.04 22.42 25.53
C ASP A 12 4.98 20.95 26.02
N ASN A 13 3.78 20.44 26.34
CA ASN A 13 3.60 19.04 26.75
C ASN A 13 3.86 18.03 25.62
N ASN A 14 3.73 18.46 24.35
CA ASN A 14 3.94 17.59 23.20
C ASN A 14 5.43 17.51 22.78
N SER A 15 6.21 18.51 23.17
CA SER A 15 7.66 18.54 22.97
C SER A 15 8.37 17.59 23.93
N ALA A 16 8.01 17.62 25.23
CA ALA A 16 8.53 16.72 26.25
C ALA A 16 8.15 15.25 25.98
N ALA A 17 6.90 14.99 25.57
CA ALA A 17 6.46 13.64 25.22
C ALA A 17 7.10 13.09 23.94
N ARG A 18 7.61 13.96 23.05
CA ARG A 18 8.40 13.54 21.88
C ARG A 18 9.84 13.26 22.27
N GLU A 19 10.47 14.09 23.10
CA GLU A 19 11.83 13.85 23.61
C GLU A 19 11.95 12.52 24.36
N ASP A 20 10.99 12.17 25.21
CA ASP A 20 10.98 10.89 25.92
C ASP A 20 10.76 9.68 24.99
N LEU A 21 10.07 9.86 23.86
CA LEU A 21 9.82 8.79 22.87
C LEU A 21 11.06 8.51 21.99
N PHE A 22 11.96 9.49 21.85
CA PHE A 22 13.17 9.38 21.01
C PHE A 22 14.47 9.20 21.82
N ALA A 23 14.44 9.40 23.14
CA ALA A 23 15.61 9.20 24.02
C ALA A 23 16.06 7.73 24.14
N GLY A 24 15.19 6.77 23.82
CA GLY A 24 15.49 5.33 23.91
C GLY A 24 16.17 4.70 22.68
N ALA A 25 16.33 5.43 21.58
CA ALA A 25 16.72 4.84 20.29
C ALA A 25 18.13 5.20 19.79
N THR A 26 18.93 5.91 20.59
CA THR A 26 20.26 6.40 20.16
C THR A 26 21.34 5.96 21.14
N ASN A 27 21.68 4.67 21.15
CA ASN A 27 23.02 4.19 21.54
C ASN A 27 23.13 2.68 21.39
N GLN A 28 23.38 2.22 20.16
CA GLN A 28 24.20 1.04 19.93
C GLN A 28 24.62 1.05 18.46
N TYR A 29 25.86 0.62 18.21
CA TYR A 29 26.57 0.59 16.92
C TYR A 29 27.36 1.85 16.55
N GLY A 30 28.53 1.97 17.17
CA GLY A 30 29.67 2.67 16.62
C GLY A 30 30.94 1.85 16.88
N GLY A 31 31.39 1.06 15.90
CA GLY A 31 32.67 0.37 15.96
C GLY A 31 32.88 -0.68 14.88
N GLY A 32 33.75 -0.37 13.90
CA GLY A 32 34.74 -1.34 13.42
C GLY A 32 34.61 -1.95 12.02
N TYR A 33 35.47 -1.46 11.11
CA TYR A 33 36.29 -2.16 10.11
C TYR A 33 35.66 -3.05 9.01
N GLY A 34 35.97 -2.70 7.75
CA GLY A 34 36.65 -3.64 6.84
C GLY A 34 35.89 -4.25 5.65
N GLN A 35 36.48 -4.04 4.47
CA GLN A 35 36.47 -4.89 3.27
C GLN A 35 35.31 -4.78 2.27
N GLN A 36 35.68 -4.24 1.10
CA GLN A 36 34.95 -4.26 -0.17
C GLN A 36 34.93 -5.69 -0.73
N GLY A 37 33.74 -6.21 -1.01
CA GLY A 37 33.54 -7.45 -1.77
C GLY A 37 32.42 -7.26 -2.78
N GLY A 38 32.78 -7.20 -4.07
CA GLY A 38 31.85 -7.02 -5.18
C GLY A 38 31.03 -8.28 -5.45
N TYR A 39 29.72 -8.11 -5.58
CA TYR A 39 28.81 -9.15 -6.05
C TYR A 39 28.72 -9.12 -7.57
N GLN A 40 29.33 -10.10 -8.24
CA GLN A 40 29.21 -10.32 -9.67
C GLN A 40 28.17 -11.42 -9.93
N TYR A 41 27.09 -11.06 -10.63
CA TYR A 41 26.10 -11.97 -11.21
C TYR A 41 26.73 -12.90 -12.26
N PRO A 42 26.41 -14.21 -12.33
CA PRO A 42 26.71 -15.02 -13.50
C PRO A 42 25.61 -14.89 -14.56
N PRO A 43 25.93 -14.79 -15.86
CA PRO A 43 24.93 -14.84 -16.92
C PRO A 43 24.59 -16.28 -17.33
N PRO A 44 23.36 -16.56 -17.80
CA PRO A 44 22.99 -17.86 -18.32
C PRO A 44 23.11 -17.93 -19.86
N GLY A 45 23.60 -19.07 -20.37
CA GLY A 45 23.14 -19.60 -21.67
C GLY A 45 24.19 -19.77 -22.78
N GLY A 46 24.56 -21.04 -23.02
CA GLY A 46 24.31 -21.74 -24.28
C GLY A 46 25.26 -21.53 -25.47
N GLN A 47 26.13 -22.51 -25.73
CA GLN A 47 26.66 -22.80 -27.07
C GLN A 47 26.76 -24.32 -27.29
N TYR A 48 26.20 -24.78 -28.42
CA TYR A 48 26.28 -26.15 -28.94
C TYR A 48 27.73 -26.55 -29.29
N PRO A 49 28.14 -27.82 -29.12
CA PRO A 49 29.44 -28.29 -29.60
C PRO A 49 29.36 -28.82 -31.04
N PRO A 50 30.41 -28.70 -31.87
CA PRO A 50 30.50 -29.42 -33.14
C PRO A 50 31.06 -30.85 -32.93
N PRO A 51 30.78 -31.79 -33.84
CA PRO A 51 31.13 -33.19 -33.68
C PRO A 51 32.50 -33.50 -34.28
N GLY A 52 33.27 -34.35 -33.61
CA GLY A 52 34.31 -35.15 -34.26
C GLY A 52 35.61 -35.32 -33.48
N GLY A 53 35.87 -36.56 -33.05
CA GLY A 53 37.21 -37.11 -33.07
C GLY A 53 37.73 -37.77 -31.80
N GLN A 54 37.82 -39.10 -31.87
CA GLN A 54 38.89 -39.96 -31.31
C GLN A 54 38.80 -40.41 -29.83
N TYR A 55 38.33 -41.65 -29.64
CA TYR A 55 38.85 -42.59 -28.62
C TYR A 55 40.22 -43.14 -29.11
N PRO A 56 41.16 -43.67 -28.29
CA PRO A 56 40.99 -44.42 -27.01
C PRO A 56 42.16 -44.21 -25.98
N PRO A 57 42.48 -45.08 -24.97
CA PRO A 57 41.76 -46.17 -24.30
C PRO A 57 41.65 -46.04 -22.76
N THR A 58 40.90 -47.00 -22.21
CA THR A 58 40.60 -47.38 -20.82
C THR A 58 41.80 -47.51 -19.85
N TYR A 59 41.68 -47.01 -18.60
CA TYR A 59 42.13 -47.60 -17.31
C TYR A 59 41.94 -46.50 -16.24
N GLY A 60 41.08 -46.61 -15.24
CA GLY A 60 41.22 -47.50 -14.10
C GLY A 60 41.03 -46.67 -12.81
N GLY A 61 40.13 -47.12 -11.93
CA GLY A 61 40.09 -46.73 -10.52
C GLY A 61 39.86 -45.25 -10.22
N TYR A 62 38.59 -44.81 -10.19
CA TYR A 62 38.24 -43.83 -9.17
C TYR A 62 38.41 -44.55 -7.85
N GLY A 63 39.52 -44.24 -7.18
CA GLY A 63 39.76 -44.65 -5.82
C GLY A 63 38.48 -44.41 -5.05
N GLN A 64 37.99 -45.47 -4.41
CA GLN A 64 37.30 -45.28 -3.16
C GLN A 64 38.28 -44.46 -2.31
N GLN A 65 38.12 -43.13 -2.31
CA GLN A 65 38.41 -42.37 -1.12
C GLN A 65 37.56 -43.08 -0.07
N GLN A 66 38.22 -43.92 0.73
CA GLN A 66 37.69 -44.27 2.03
C GLN A 66 37.56 -42.91 2.70
N GLU A 67 36.39 -42.29 2.56
CA GLU A 67 35.96 -41.27 3.51
C GLU A 67 36.19 -41.92 4.87
N THR A 68 37.14 -41.36 5.62
CA THR A 68 37.46 -41.87 6.94
C THR A 68 36.19 -41.80 7.77
N GLU A 69 35.98 -42.73 8.71
CA GLU A 69 34.80 -42.65 9.61
C GLU A 69 34.72 -41.27 10.31
N GLU A 70 35.87 -40.63 10.51
CA GLU A 70 36.02 -39.25 10.99
C GLU A 70 35.39 -38.20 10.05
N ASP A 71 35.57 -38.31 8.73
CA ASP A 71 35.01 -37.39 7.73
C ASP A 71 33.47 -37.51 7.70
N VAL A 72 32.97 -38.74 7.83
CA VAL A 72 31.52 -39.02 7.86
C VAL A 72 30.89 -38.41 9.13
N GLU A 73 31.56 -38.51 10.28
CA GLU A 73 31.09 -37.90 11.53
C GLU A 73 31.16 -36.37 11.48
N GLU A 74 32.20 -35.77 10.87
CA GLU A 74 32.26 -34.33 10.66
C GLU A 74 31.09 -33.84 9.80
N ILE A 75 30.84 -34.49 8.66
CA ILE A 75 29.73 -34.15 7.76
C ILE A 75 28.37 -34.27 8.49
N LYS A 76 28.16 -35.32 9.29
CA LYS A 76 26.93 -35.47 10.09
C LYS A 76 26.73 -34.32 11.08
N THR A 77 27.79 -33.90 11.79
CA THR A 77 27.69 -32.77 12.71
C THR A 77 27.35 -31.47 11.98
N GLN A 78 27.94 -31.25 10.80
CA GLN A 78 27.65 -30.09 9.97
C GLN A 78 26.20 -30.09 9.47
N ILE A 79 25.68 -31.24 9.05
CA ILE A 79 24.29 -31.40 8.63
C ILE A 79 23.35 -31.08 9.79
N ARG A 80 23.58 -31.66 10.96
CA ARG A 80 22.75 -31.40 12.16
C ARG A 80 22.77 -29.91 12.54
N ALA A 81 23.95 -29.28 12.54
CA ALA A 81 24.08 -27.85 12.79
C ALA A 81 23.27 -27.01 11.78
N THR A 82 23.39 -27.34 10.49
CA THR A 82 22.65 -26.65 9.42
C THR A 82 21.13 -26.80 9.55
N LYS A 83 20.65 -27.98 9.96
CA LYS A 83 19.22 -28.22 10.19
C LYS A 83 18.69 -27.40 11.36
N LEU A 84 19.42 -27.36 12.48
CA LEU A 84 19.06 -26.54 13.64
C LEU A 84 19.05 -25.04 13.30
N ASP A 85 20.02 -24.57 12.54
CA ASP A 85 20.08 -23.19 12.04
C ASP A 85 18.90 -22.88 11.12
N SER A 86 18.54 -23.81 10.23
CA SER A 86 17.38 -23.69 9.35
C SER A 86 16.08 -23.65 10.15
N LEU A 87 15.95 -24.47 11.20
CA LEU A 87 14.79 -24.48 12.07
C LEU A 87 14.63 -23.14 12.78
N ALA A 88 15.71 -22.62 13.38
CA ALA A 88 15.70 -21.30 14.00
C ALA A 88 15.38 -20.18 12.99
N SER A 89 15.89 -20.30 11.76
CA SER A 89 15.61 -19.35 10.68
C SER A 89 14.13 -19.34 10.25
N THR A 90 13.52 -20.51 10.09
CA THR A 90 12.10 -20.63 9.75
C THR A 90 11.20 -20.11 10.87
N GLN A 91 11.54 -20.35 12.14
CA GLN A 91 10.82 -19.78 13.29
C GLN A 91 10.87 -18.24 13.31
N ARG A 92 12.05 -17.64 13.12
CA ARG A 92 12.19 -16.18 13.00
C ARG A 92 11.38 -15.64 11.82
N SER A 93 11.40 -16.35 10.69
CA SER A 93 10.65 -15.96 9.50
C SER A 93 9.14 -16.00 9.74
N LEU A 94 8.62 -16.98 10.48
CA LEU A 94 7.21 -17.04 10.84
C LEU A 94 6.81 -15.86 11.71
N GLN A 95 7.64 -15.50 12.68
CA GLN A 95 7.42 -14.31 13.50
C GLN A 95 7.38 -13.04 12.63
N MET A 96 8.35 -12.86 11.74
CA MET A 96 8.38 -11.72 10.82
C MET A 96 7.14 -11.64 9.92
N ILE A 97 6.64 -12.78 9.43
CA ILE A 97 5.40 -12.83 8.64
C ILE A 97 4.20 -12.40 9.48
N ASN A 98 4.07 -12.90 10.70
CA ASN A 98 2.96 -12.51 11.59
C ASN A 98 2.97 -11.00 11.87
N ASP A 99 4.15 -10.45 12.17
CA ASP A 99 4.32 -9.01 12.39
C ASP A 99 3.96 -8.20 11.13
N ALA A 100 4.38 -8.68 9.96
CA ALA A 100 4.04 -8.08 8.68
C ALA A 100 2.53 -8.15 8.39
N GLU A 101 1.85 -9.25 8.75
CA GLU A 101 0.41 -9.41 8.56
C GLU A 101 -0.38 -8.42 9.42
N VAL A 102 -0.01 -8.25 10.69
CA VAL A 102 -0.63 -7.26 11.58
C VAL A 102 -0.43 -5.84 11.04
N SER A 103 0.78 -5.52 10.57
CA SER A 103 1.08 -4.23 9.95
C SER A 103 0.29 -4.01 8.66
N ALA A 104 0.17 -5.04 7.81
CA ALA A 104 -0.61 -4.99 6.57
C ALA A 104 -2.11 -4.79 6.83
N GLN A 105 -2.69 -5.49 7.80
CA GLN A 105 -4.08 -5.29 8.21
C GLN A 105 -4.32 -3.87 8.74
N SER A 106 -3.42 -3.35 9.58
CA SER A 106 -3.48 -1.95 10.04
C SER A 106 -3.43 -0.98 8.87
N THR A 107 -2.57 -1.24 7.88
CA THR A 107 -2.44 -0.42 6.67
C THR A 107 -3.71 -0.44 5.84
N LEU A 108 -4.30 -1.61 5.58
CA LEU A 108 -5.56 -1.72 4.85
C LEU A 108 -6.72 -0.99 5.54
N ASN A 109 -6.82 -1.10 6.87
CA ASN A 109 -7.83 -0.37 7.64
C ASN A 109 -7.64 1.15 7.53
N LYS A 110 -6.39 1.64 7.64
CA LYS A 110 -6.06 3.06 7.43
C LYS A 110 -6.40 3.54 6.03
N LEU A 111 -6.12 2.73 5.00
CA LEU A 111 -6.49 3.06 3.62
C LEU A 111 -8.02 3.19 3.48
N GLY A 112 -8.79 2.30 4.11
CA GLY A 112 -10.26 2.41 4.12
C GLY A 112 -10.75 3.69 4.78
N GLU A 113 -10.17 4.08 5.92
CA GLU A 113 -10.47 5.36 6.57
C GLU A 113 -10.10 6.56 5.70
N GLN A 114 -8.91 6.52 5.07
CA GLN A 114 -8.44 7.56 4.18
C GLN A 114 -9.36 7.74 2.98
N THR A 115 -9.89 6.67 2.40
CA THR A 115 -10.87 6.76 1.31
C THR A 115 -12.13 7.50 1.73
N GLN A 116 -12.61 7.29 2.96
CA GLN A 116 -13.74 8.08 3.48
C GLN A 116 -13.39 9.57 3.62
N ARG A 117 -12.19 9.88 4.11
CA ARG A 117 -11.70 11.26 4.25
C ARG A 117 -11.55 11.95 2.89
N ILE A 118 -10.99 11.26 1.89
CA ILE A 118 -10.86 11.77 0.52
C ILE A 118 -12.24 12.08 -0.07
N ASN A 119 -13.20 11.17 0.06
CA ASN A 119 -14.57 11.39 -0.39
C ASN A 119 -15.26 12.54 0.35
N TYR A 120 -14.98 12.72 1.64
CA TYR A 120 -15.46 13.88 2.39
C TYR A 120 -14.87 15.18 1.84
N THR A 121 -13.56 15.23 1.59
CA THR A 121 -12.89 16.38 0.99
C THR A 121 -13.45 16.69 -0.40
N GLU A 122 -13.66 15.69 -1.24
CA GLU A 122 -14.27 15.87 -2.57
C GLU A 122 -15.66 16.52 -2.47
N ARG A 123 -16.49 16.08 -1.52
CA ARG A 123 -17.79 16.71 -1.26
C ARG A 123 -17.66 18.16 -0.79
N GLN A 124 -16.69 18.47 0.07
CA GLN A 124 -16.46 19.85 0.53
C GLN A 124 -16.01 20.74 -0.63
N MET A 125 -15.21 20.22 -1.56
CA MET A 125 -14.84 20.94 -2.77
C MET A 125 -16.05 21.22 -3.67
N ASP A 126 -16.94 20.24 -3.86
CA ASP A 126 -18.19 20.45 -4.64
C ASP A 126 -19.07 21.56 -4.01
N LEU A 127 -19.14 21.61 -2.67
CA LEU A 127 -19.87 22.66 -1.96
C LEU A 127 -19.19 24.03 -2.11
N ALA A 128 -17.87 24.09 -1.97
CA ALA A 128 -17.10 25.32 -2.12
C ALA A 128 -17.22 25.88 -3.54
N GLU A 129 -17.21 25.01 -4.56
CA GLU A 129 -17.49 25.35 -5.96
C GLU A 129 -18.87 26.00 -6.12
N ALA A 130 -19.93 25.38 -5.57
CA ALA A 130 -21.27 25.96 -5.63
C ALA A 130 -21.37 27.33 -4.91
N HIS A 131 -20.63 27.52 -3.81
CA HIS A 131 -20.55 28.80 -3.12
C HIS A 131 -19.79 29.86 -3.94
N ALA A 132 -18.67 29.48 -4.57
CA ALA A 132 -17.91 30.37 -5.43
C ALA A 132 -18.72 30.84 -6.64
N ASP A 133 -19.48 29.93 -7.28
CA ASP A 133 -20.37 30.28 -8.39
C ASP A 133 -21.46 31.27 -7.96
N ARG A 134 -22.09 31.02 -6.80
CA ARG A 134 -23.09 31.94 -6.24
C ARG A 134 -22.47 33.31 -5.90
N ALA A 135 -21.25 33.34 -5.36
CA ALA A 135 -20.54 34.58 -5.07
C ALA A 135 -20.21 35.37 -6.33
N ALA A 136 -19.78 34.69 -7.40
CA ALA A 136 -19.52 35.31 -8.70
C ALA A 136 -20.79 35.94 -9.29
N GLU A 137 -21.93 35.24 -9.23
CA GLU A 137 -23.22 35.78 -9.68
C GLU A 137 -23.67 37.01 -8.88
N GLN A 138 -23.48 36.98 -7.55
CA GLN A 138 -23.78 38.14 -6.70
C GLN A 138 -22.85 39.33 -6.99
N ALA A 139 -21.55 39.10 -7.19
CA ALA A 139 -20.60 40.13 -7.58
C ALA A 139 -20.97 40.76 -8.93
N ALA A 140 -21.40 39.95 -9.91
CA ALA A 140 -21.88 40.46 -11.19
C ALA A 140 -23.15 41.32 -11.05
N LYS A 141 -24.08 40.93 -10.18
CA LYS A 141 -25.27 41.73 -9.84
C LYS A 141 -24.88 43.05 -9.17
N LEU A 142 -23.98 43.03 -8.19
CA LEU A 142 -23.48 44.24 -7.53
C LEU A 142 -22.81 45.19 -8.53
N LYS A 143 -21.98 44.68 -9.44
CA LYS A 143 -21.34 45.47 -10.49
C LYS A 143 -22.38 46.15 -11.39
N LYS A 144 -23.44 45.44 -11.77
CA LYS A 144 -24.54 45.99 -12.56
C LYS A 144 -25.28 47.10 -11.80
N VAL A 145 -25.51 46.93 -10.50
CA VAL A 145 -26.21 47.90 -9.64
C VAL A 145 -25.35 49.15 -9.35
N ASN A 146 -24.04 49.00 -9.12
CA ASN A 146 -23.13 50.13 -8.85
C ASN A 146 -22.85 50.98 -10.11
N GLY A 147 -22.86 50.37 -11.29
CA GLY A 147 -22.52 51.06 -12.55
C GLY A 147 -23.53 52.12 -13.02
N SER A 148 -24.74 52.20 -12.46
CA SER A 148 -25.70 53.27 -12.76
C SER A 148 -26.89 53.28 -11.80
N MET A 149 -27.05 54.35 -11.01
CA MET A 149 -28.30 54.64 -10.28
C MET A 149 -29.49 54.99 -11.22
N PHE A 150 -29.29 55.00 -12.54
CA PHE A 150 -30.29 55.30 -13.58
C PHE A 150 -30.48 54.18 -14.61
N GLY A 151 -29.87 53.01 -14.41
CA GLY A 151 -29.96 51.87 -15.30
C GLY A 151 -31.22 51.06 -15.05
N PHE A 152 -32.35 51.48 -15.61
CA PHE A 152 -33.58 50.67 -15.59
C PHE A 152 -33.29 49.31 -16.25
N ASP A 153 -33.51 48.22 -15.52
CA ASP A 153 -33.38 46.84 -16.02
C ASP A 153 -34.54 46.54 -16.98
N ILE A 154 -34.52 47.14 -18.17
CA ILE A 154 -35.46 46.84 -19.25
C ILE A 154 -35.01 45.50 -19.86
N SER A 155 -35.30 44.42 -19.14
CA SER A 155 -35.11 43.09 -19.66
C SER A 155 -36.06 42.88 -20.85
N ASN A 156 -35.51 42.57 -22.02
CA ASN A 156 -36.28 42.40 -23.25
C ASN A 156 -37.35 41.27 -23.07
N PRO A 157 -38.66 41.60 -23.12
CA PRO A 157 -39.75 40.65 -22.82
C PRO A 157 -39.82 39.47 -23.78
N PHE A 158 -39.25 39.60 -24.99
CA PHE A 158 -39.21 38.53 -25.99
C PHE A 158 -38.16 37.45 -25.69
N THR A 159 -37.20 37.71 -24.79
CA THR A 159 -36.13 36.76 -24.41
C THR A 159 -36.36 36.06 -23.08
N LYS A 160 -37.39 36.46 -22.32
CA LYS A 160 -37.68 35.97 -20.97
C LYS A 160 -37.83 34.44 -20.92
N LYS A 161 -38.68 33.87 -21.78
CA LYS A 161 -38.91 32.41 -21.86
C LYS A 161 -37.64 31.63 -22.18
N LYS A 162 -36.79 32.15 -23.08
CA LYS A 162 -35.51 31.51 -23.44
C LYS A 162 -34.54 31.51 -22.26
N ARG A 163 -34.49 32.60 -21.49
CA ARG A 163 -33.65 32.72 -20.29
C ARG A 163 -34.12 31.80 -19.17
N GLU A 164 -35.43 31.75 -18.92
CA GLU A 164 -36.03 30.84 -17.93
C GLU A 164 -35.77 29.37 -18.29
N ALA A 165 -35.93 28.99 -19.56
CA ALA A 165 -35.62 27.64 -20.02
C ALA A 165 -34.12 27.30 -19.85
N ALA A 166 -33.22 28.24 -20.16
CA ALA A 166 -31.78 28.06 -19.98
C ALA A 166 -31.38 27.96 -18.50
N GLU A 167 -32.00 28.73 -17.62
CA GLU A 167 -31.79 28.65 -16.18
C GLU A 167 -32.29 27.32 -15.62
N LEU A 168 -33.49 26.88 -16.01
CA LEU A 168 -34.04 25.58 -15.62
C LEU A 168 -33.12 24.44 -16.08
N ALA A 169 -32.64 24.48 -17.33
CA ALA A 169 -31.70 23.49 -17.85
C ALA A 169 -30.37 23.48 -17.07
N ARG A 170 -29.84 24.65 -16.69
CA ARG A 170 -28.63 24.75 -15.86
C ARG A 170 -28.84 24.16 -14.47
N VAL A 171 -29.98 24.45 -13.83
CA VAL A 171 -30.32 23.90 -12.51
C VAL A 171 -30.48 22.38 -12.56
N GLN A 172 -31.15 21.86 -13.59
CA GLN A 172 -31.29 20.42 -13.83
C GLN A 172 -29.93 19.74 -14.01
N ALA A 173 -29.07 20.30 -14.88
CA ALA A 173 -27.72 19.78 -15.11
C ALA A 173 -26.86 19.78 -13.83
N MET A 174 -26.94 20.84 -13.02
CA MET A 174 -26.23 20.92 -11.73
C MET A 174 -26.72 19.86 -10.74
N GLN A 175 -28.03 19.61 -10.68
CA GLN A 175 -28.58 18.54 -9.83
C GLN A 175 -28.19 17.15 -10.32
N GLU A 176 -28.15 16.92 -11.63
CA GLU A 176 -27.67 15.67 -12.21
C GLU A 176 -26.19 15.43 -11.88
N GLN A 177 -25.35 16.44 -12.05
CA GLN A 177 -23.93 16.37 -11.71
C GLN A 177 -23.70 16.09 -10.22
N GLN A 178 -24.45 16.76 -9.32
CA GLN A 178 -24.36 16.49 -7.89
C GLN A 178 -24.83 15.08 -7.52
N ARG A 179 -25.88 14.57 -8.17
CA ARG A 179 -26.33 13.18 -7.98
C ARG A 179 -25.28 12.19 -8.44
N ALA A 180 -24.72 12.38 -9.63
CA ALA A 180 -23.65 11.55 -10.18
C ALA A 180 -22.39 11.58 -9.30
N SER A 181 -21.96 12.75 -8.82
CA SER A 181 -20.82 12.89 -7.90
C SER A 181 -21.06 12.11 -6.60
N ARG A 182 -22.25 12.23 -6.00
CA ARG A 182 -22.61 11.49 -4.78
C ARG A 182 -22.67 9.98 -4.99
N GLU A 183 -23.23 9.54 -6.12
CA GLU A 183 -23.28 8.13 -6.47
C GLU A 183 -21.88 7.56 -6.71
N HIS A 184 -21.01 8.30 -7.41
CA HIS A 184 -19.61 7.95 -7.60
C HIS A 184 -18.87 7.83 -6.26
N MET A 185 -19.03 8.78 -5.35
CA MET A 185 -18.46 8.70 -4.00
C MET A 185 -19.02 7.51 -3.20
N ARG A 186 -20.31 7.19 -3.34
CA ARG A 186 -20.94 6.08 -2.62
C ARG A 186 -20.46 4.73 -3.15
N SER A 187 -20.44 4.56 -4.46
CA SER A 187 -19.94 3.35 -5.13
C SER A 187 -18.46 3.15 -4.83
N GLY A 188 -17.63 4.18 -4.96
CA GLY A 188 -16.20 4.12 -4.64
C GLY A 188 -15.92 3.73 -3.19
N ASN A 189 -16.65 4.29 -2.22
CA ASN A 189 -16.54 3.90 -0.80
C ASN A 189 -16.95 2.44 -0.58
N TYR A 190 -18.04 1.99 -1.19
CA TYR A 190 -18.52 0.62 -1.07
C TYR A 190 -17.51 -0.37 -1.66
N GLU A 191 -16.98 -0.09 -2.85
CA GLU A 191 -15.98 -0.91 -3.50
C GLU A 191 -14.66 -0.96 -2.72
N SER A 192 -14.21 0.17 -2.17
CA SER A 192 -13.03 0.24 -1.29
C SER A 192 -13.22 -0.65 -0.06
N GLN A 193 -14.34 -0.49 0.64
CA GLN A 193 -14.67 -1.32 1.81
C GLN A 193 -14.76 -2.80 1.44
N LYS A 194 -15.34 -3.12 0.28
CA LYS A 194 -15.41 -4.49 -0.21
C LYS A 194 -14.02 -5.07 -0.45
N ARG A 195 -13.13 -4.38 -1.18
CA ARG A 195 -11.76 -4.84 -1.44
C ARG A 195 -10.97 -5.07 -0.15
N ILE A 196 -11.04 -4.12 0.78
CA ILE A 196 -10.34 -4.22 2.08
C ILE A 196 -10.88 -5.41 2.87
N ASN A 197 -12.21 -5.53 2.99
CA ASN A 197 -12.82 -6.65 3.70
C ASN A 197 -12.53 -8.00 3.04
N GLU A 198 -12.47 -8.07 1.71
CA GLU A 198 -12.12 -9.29 0.98
C GLU A 198 -10.66 -9.66 1.24
N ALA A 199 -9.73 -8.70 1.19
CA ALA A 199 -8.32 -8.93 1.48
C ALA A 199 -8.10 -9.43 2.91
N ILE A 200 -8.78 -8.82 3.90
CA ILE A 200 -8.71 -9.24 5.30
C ILE A 200 -9.35 -10.64 5.48
N LYS A 201 -10.54 -10.89 4.95
CA LYS A 201 -11.20 -12.20 5.06
C LYS A 201 -10.44 -13.32 4.39
N GLN A 202 -9.80 -13.04 3.25
CA GLN A 202 -8.96 -14.02 2.57
C GLN A 202 -7.72 -14.36 3.39
N SER A 203 -7.17 -13.38 4.13
CA SER A 203 -6.08 -13.65 5.07
C SER A 203 -6.52 -14.62 6.19
N GLU A 204 -7.73 -14.48 6.71
CA GLU A 204 -8.22 -15.36 7.79
C GLU A 204 -8.46 -16.80 7.33
N LYS A 205 -8.98 -16.99 6.10
CA LYS A 205 -9.33 -18.32 5.56
C LYS A 205 -8.12 -19.23 5.34
N HIS A 206 -6.95 -18.67 5.03
CA HIS A 206 -5.72 -19.43 4.82
C HIS A 206 -5.03 -19.87 6.12
N SER A 207 -5.62 -19.61 7.29
CA SER A 207 -5.09 -20.07 8.58
C SER A 207 -5.59 -21.49 8.98
N TYR A 208 -6.67 -21.99 8.37
CA TYR A 208 -7.44 -23.13 8.92
C TYR A 208 -7.54 -24.40 8.04
N GLY A 209 -6.72 -24.59 7.00
CA GLY A 209 -7.08 -25.57 5.96
C GLY A 209 -6.01 -26.43 5.29
N SER A 210 -4.72 -26.29 5.60
CA SER A 210 -3.73 -27.18 4.96
C SER A 210 -3.59 -28.46 5.77
N LYS A 211 -4.13 -29.56 5.25
CA LYS A 211 -3.77 -30.90 5.75
C LYS A 211 -2.27 -31.08 5.50
N PRO A 212 -1.48 -31.55 6.48
CA PRO A 212 -0.07 -31.83 6.25
C PRO A 212 0.04 -32.77 5.05
N SER A 213 0.78 -32.33 4.03
CA SER A 213 1.04 -33.15 2.85
C SER A 213 1.75 -34.43 3.32
N SER A 214 1.03 -35.54 3.34
CA SER A 214 1.54 -36.85 3.75
C SER A 214 2.44 -37.48 2.67
N GLY A 215 3.37 -36.70 2.11
CA GLY A 215 4.31 -37.08 1.07
C GLY A 215 5.64 -37.53 1.63
N SER A 216 5.64 -38.66 2.35
CA SER A 216 6.85 -39.29 2.93
C SER A 216 7.99 -39.51 1.91
N SER A 217 7.71 -39.57 0.60
CA SER A 217 8.75 -39.76 -0.43
C SER A 217 9.64 -38.55 -0.73
N GLY A 218 9.24 -37.32 -0.36
CA GLY A 218 10.11 -36.14 -0.49
C GLY A 218 11.09 -36.00 0.67
N ARG A 219 10.64 -36.42 1.87
CA ARG A 219 11.32 -36.25 3.15
C ARG A 219 12.49 -37.21 3.32
N SER A 220 12.40 -38.41 2.72
CA SER A 220 13.51 -39.38 2.71
C SER A 220 14.77 -38.89 2.00
N LYS A 221 14.70 -37.81 1.21
CA LYS A 221 15.87 -37.19 0.56
C LYS A 221 16.64 -36.26 1.48
N PHE A 222 16.00 -35.76 2.53
CA PHE A 222 16.58 -34.83 3.50
C PHE A 222 16.89 -35.51 4.83
N GLN A 223 16.41 -36.75 5.01
CA GLN A 223 16.69 -37.58 6.17
C GLN A 223 18.07 -38.23 6.04
N PHE A 224 18.97 -37.87 6.96
CA PHE A 224 20.38 -38.30 6.90
C PHE A 224 20.69 -39.39 7.92
N GLU A 225 20.18 -39.24 9.15
CA GLU A 225 20.12 -40.31 10.14
C GLU A 225 18.65 -40.70 10.29
N ALA A 226 18.32 -41.99 10.16
CA ALA A 226 16.94 -42.45 10.35
C ALA A 226 16.57 -42.52 11.85
N ASP A 227 17.04 -41.55 12.64
CA ASP A 227 16.75 -41.42 14.05
C ASP A 227 15.43 -40.64 14.26
N GLU A 228 14.90 -40.72 15.47
CA GLU A 228 13.63 -40.09 15.81
C GLU A 228 13.75 -38.57 15.91
N GLU A 229 14.93 -38.06 16.27
CA GLU A 229 15.21 -36.63 16.42
C GLU A 229 15.28 -35.92 15.06
N ASP A 230 15.99 -36.45 14.07
CA ASP A 230 16.08 -35.89 12.71
C ASP A 230 14.70 -35.90 12.04
N ASN A 231 13.93 -36.98 12.24
CA ASN A 231 12.53 -37.05 11.82
C ASN A 231 11.68 -35.91 12.38
N GLN A 232 11.85 -35.59 13.66
CA GLN A 232 11.10 -34.51 14.31
C GLN A 232 11.51 -33.14 13.77
N ILE A 233 12.81 -32.88 13.61
CA ILE A 233 13.34 -31.60 13.10
C ILE A 233 12.85 -31.35 11.67
N GLU A 234 12.99 -32.32 10.77
CA GLU A 234 12.50 -32.21 9.39
C GLU A 234 10.98 -32.00 9.33
N GLY A 235 10.24 -32.61 10.27
CA GLY A 235 8.80 -32.40 10.37
C GLY A 235 8.43 -30.98 10.77
N GLN A 236 9.17 -30.39 11.72
CA GLN A 236 8.98 -29.00 12.10
C GLN A 236 9.39 -28.06 10.97
N LEU A 237 10.48 -28.34 10.26
CA LEU A 237 10.92 -27.57 9.09
C LEU A 237 9.86 -27.57 7.99
N ASP A 238 9.36 -28.74 7.58
CA ASP A 238 8.31 -28.86 6.57
C ASP A 238 7.05 -28.10 6.98
N ASN A 239 6.61 -28.24 8.24
CA ASN A 239 5.44 -27.53 8.76
C ASN A 239 5.67 -26.00 8.76
N ASN A 240 6.84 -25.54 9.18
CA ASN A 240 7.17 -24.12 9.19
C ASN A 240 7.21 -23.58 7.76
N LEU A 241 7.81 -24.30 6.80
CA LEU A 241 7.86 -23.91 5.39
C LEU A 241 6.46 -23.82 4.77
N ASP A 242 5.55 -24.75 5.10
CA ASP A 242 4.16 -24.67 4.67
C ASP A 242 3.46 -23.44 5.26
N MET A 243 3.64 -23.17 6.56
CA MET A 243 3.10 -21.98 7.21
C MET A 243 3.66 -20.68 6.62
N LEU A 244 4.96 -20.65 6.29
CA LEU A 244 5.61 -19.51 5.63
C LEU A 244 5.01 -19.30 4.24
N SER A 245 4.85 -20.35 3.44
CA SER A 245 4.22 -20.29 2.11
C SER A 245 2.81 -19.70 2.19
N HIS A 246 1.99 -20.16 3.15
CA HIS A 246 0.65 -19.63 3.38
C HIS A 246 0.68 -18.15 3.79
N GLY A 247 1.56 -17.77 4.72
CA GLY A 247 1.69 -16.40 5.18
C GLY A 247 2.16 -15.44 4.09
N LEU A 248 3.13 -15.84 3.28
CA LEU A 248 3.58 -15.07 2.12
C LEU A 248 2.45 -14.87 1.09
N ASN A 249 1.63 -15.91 0.86
CA ASN A 249 0.46 -15.79 -0.01
C ASN A 249 -0.57 -14.79 0.55
N ARG A 250 -0.84 -14.81 1.85
CA ARG A 250 -1.73 -13.83 2.50
C ARG A 250 -1.18 -12.40 2.39
N LEU A 251 0.10 -12.22 2.69
CA LEU A 251 0.80 -10.94 2.52
C LEU A 251 0.74 -10.44 1.08
N ASN A 252 0.91 -11.31 0.08
CA ASN A 252 0.80 -10.95 -1.34
C ASN A 252 -0.60 -10.42 -1.69
N HIS A 253 -1.66 -11.07 -1.20
CA HIS A 253 -3.04 -10.62 -1.43
C HIS A 253 -3.30 -9.27 -0.77
N MET A 254 -2.88 -9.08 0.48
CA MET A 254 -3.00 -7.80 1.17
C MET A 254 -2.21 -6.69 0.47
N ALA A 255 -1.00 -6.98 0.00
CA ALA A 255 -0.17 -6.03 -0.74
C ALA A 255 -0.80 -5.61 -2.07
N LYS A 256 -1.38 -6.55 -2.82
CA LYS A 256 -2.12 -6.24 -4.05
C LYS A 256 -3.34 -5.36 -3.77
N ALA A 257 -4.15 -5.72 -2.78
CA ALA A 257 -5.32 -4.93 -2.39
C ALA A 257 -4.93 -3.52 -1.93
N ALA A 258 -3.87 -3.38 -1.14
CA ALA A 258 -3.33 -2.08 -0.73
C ALA A 258 -2.86 -1.26 -1.94
N GLY A 259 -2.14 -1.89 -2.87
CA GLY A 259 -1.69 -1.24 -4.12
C GLY A 259 -2.85 -0.75 -4.98
N ASP A 260 -3.90 -1.57 -5.13
CA ASP A 260 -5.10 -1.20 -5.87
C ASP A 260 -5.84 -0.04 -5.21
N GLU A 261 -5.93 -0.04 -3.88
CA GLU A 261 -6.58 1.03 -3.12
C GLU A 261 -5.82 2.35 -3.24
N VAL A 262 -4.48 2.34 -3.15
CA VAL A 262 -3.66 3.54 -3.36
C VAL A 262 -3.86 4.11 -4.76
N ARG A 263 -3.91 3.28 -5.81
CA ARG A 263 -4.18 3.79 -7.18
C ARG A 263 -5.54 4.47 -7.27
N LYS A 264 -6.59 3.88 -6.68
CA LYS A 264 -7.94 4.47 -6.66
C LYS A 264 -8.00 5.76 -5.86
N GLN A 265 -7.25 5.85 -4.77
CA GLN A 265 -7.12 7.08 -4.00
C GLN A 265 -6.40 8.17 -4.80
N ASN A 266 -5.34 7.83 -5.54
CA ASN A 266 -4.65 8.77 -6.42
C ASN A 266 -5.59 9.34 -7.49
N ASP A 267 -6.38 8.49 -8.17
CA ASP A 267 -7.38 8.95 -9.14
C ASP A 267 -8.37 9.95 -8.52
N ALA A 268 -8.73 9.77 -7.24
CA ALA A 268 -9.61 10.68 -6.51
C ALA A 268 -8.92 11.98 -6.11
N LEU A 269 -7.67 11.91 -5.68
CA LEU A 269 -6.85 13.08 -5.36
C LEU A 269 -6.61 13.95 -6.60
N ASP A 270 -6.41 13.36 -7.78
CA ASP A 270 -6.26 14.09 -9.04
C ASP A 270 -7.53 14.90 -9.36
N ARG A 271 -8.71 14.30 -9.22
CA ARG A 271 -9.98 15.04 -9.38
C ARG A 271 -10.15 16.16 -8.37
N ILE A 272 -9.76 15.94 -7.11
CA ILE A 272 -9.79 16.97 -6.07
C ILE A 272 -8.84 18.11 -6.43
N ASN A 273 -7.65 17.79 -6.95
CA ASN A 273 -6.68 18.77 -7.40
C ASN A 273 -7.24 19.63 -8.52
N ASP A 274 -7.85 19.03 -9.54
CA ASP A 274 -8.48 19.76 -10.65
C ASP A 274 -9.60 20.69 -10.16
N LYS A 275 -10.47 20.19 -9.27
CA LYS A 275 -11.52 21.00 -8.63
C LYS A 275 -10.94 22.15 -7.82
N THR A 276 -9.84 21.91 -7.11
CA THR A 276 -9.15 22.93 -6.29
C THR A 276 -8.59 24.04 -7.17
N VAL A 277 -7.91 23.70 -8.28
CA VAL A 277 -7.40 24.69 -9.25
C VAL A 277 -8.55 25.48 -9.88
N GLY A 278 -9.65 24.82 -10.24
CA GLY A 278 -10.84 25.47 -10.76
C GLY A 278 -11.46 26.46 -9.76
N LEU A 279 -11.59 26.04 -8.50
CA LEU A 279 -12.10 26.86 -7.41
C LEU A 279 -11.22 28.09 -7.14
N ASP A 280 -9.91 27.91 -7.06
CA ASP A 280 -8.96 29.01 -6.83
C ASP A 280 -9.07 30.09 -7.91
N ASN A 281 -9.10 29.69 -9.18
CA ASN A 281 -9.30 30.60 -10.30
C ASN A 281 -10.62 31.40 -10.20
N ARG A 282 -11.72 30.75 -9.80
CA ARG A 282 -13.02 31.43 -9.61
C ARG A 282 -13.01 32.40 -8.43
N ILE A 283 -12.39 32.01 -7.32
CA ILE A 283 -12.24 32.88 -6.14
C ILE A 283 -11.40 34.10 -6.50
N ALA A 284 -10.25 33.91 -7.16
CA ALA A 284 -9.38 34.99 -7.60
C ALA A 284 -10.10 35.94 -8.57
N GLY A 285 -10.82 35.39 -9.56
CA GLY A 285 -11.62 36.15 -10.52
C GLY A 285 -12.73 36.97 -9.85
N THR A 286 -13.49 36.35 -8.94
CA THR A 286 -14.57 37.01 -8.18
C THR A 286 -14.01 38.12 -7.29
N THR A 287 -12.91 37.85 -6.58
CA THR A 287 -12.23 38.83 -5.73
C THR A 287 -11.75 40.03 -6.54
N HIS A 288 -11.14 39.79 -7.71
CA HIS A 288 -10.71 40.87 -8.60
C HIS A 288 -11.89 41.65 -9.18
N ALA A 289 -13.02 40.99 -9.49
CA ALA A 289 -14.24 41.66 -9.93
C ALA A 289 -14.80 42.57 -8.83
N LEU A 290 -14.84 42.08 -7.57
CA LEU A 290 -15.28 42.86 -6.41
C LEU A 290 -14.39 44.07 -6.14
N LYS A 291 -13.06 43.96 -6.31
CA LYS A 291 -12.14 45.11 -6.18
C LYS A 291 -12.37 46.23 -7.20
N LYS A 292 -13.07 45.93 -8.30
CA LYS A 292 -13.37 46.90 -9.37
C LYS A 292 -14.75 47.54 -9.24
N ILE A 293 -15.53 47.11 -8.25
CA ILE A 293 -16.83 47.68 -7.90
C ILE A 293 -16.58 48.68 -6.79
#